data_AF-A0A834KGY7-F1
#
_entry.id   AF-A0A834KGY7-F1
#
_cell.length_a   1.000
_cell.length_b   1.000
_cell.length_c   1.000
_cell.angle_alpha   90.00
_cell.angle_beta   90.00
_cell.angle_gamma   90.00
#
_symmetry.space_group_name_H-M   'P 1'
#
loop_
_entity.id
_entity.type
_entity.pdbx_description
1 polymer ?
#
loop_
_entity_poly.entity_id
_entity_poly.type
_entity_poly.pdbx_seq_one_letter_code
_entity_poly.pdbx_strand_id
1 'polypeptide(L)'
;MKKKKKKKKKKEEEEESAQRFEIDACGLSDVAHIESLQEKSQCALEEYCRTQYPNQPTRFGKLLLRLPSLRTVSSQVIEQLFFVRLVGKTPIETLIRDMLLSGSSFNWPYMSPM
;
A
#
# COMPACT_ATOMS: atom_id res chain seq x y z
N MET A 1 27.63 31.03 10.13
CA MET A 1 27.09 30.30 8.96
C MET A 1 26.83 28.79 9.14
N LYS A 2 27.31 28.11 10.19
CA LYS A 2 27.22 26.63 10.31
C LYS A 2 25.85 26.05 10.76
N LYS A 3 24.93 26.86 11.29
CA LYS A 3 23.63 26.39 11.81
C LYS A 3 22.55 26.15 10.74
N LYS A 4 22.63 26.80 9.56
CA LYS A 4 21.63 26.65 8.48
C LYS A 4 21.79 25.34 7.69
N LYS A 5 23.00 24.81 7.56
CA LYS A 5 23.28 23.56 6.82
C LYS A 5 22.83 22.31 7.59
N LYS A 6 22.93 22.32 8.91
CA LYS A 6 22.54 21.17 9.77
C LYS A 6 21.02 20.98 9.85
N LYS A 7 20.24 22.06 9.70
CA LYS A 7 18.76 22.01 9.70
C LYS A 7 18.17 21.53 8.36
N LYS A 8 18.92 21.67 7.26
CA LYS A 8 18.51 21.15 5.94
C LYS A 8 18.70 19.63 5.84
N LYS A 9 19.84 19.13 6.34
CA LYS A 9 20.12 17.68 6.35
C LYS A 9 19.17 16.87 7.24
N LYS A 10 18.73 17.44 8.38
CA LYS A 10 17.74 16.78 9.25
C LYS A 10 16.33 16.71 8.65
N LYS A 11 16.01 17.61 7.71
CA LYS A 11 14.69 17.64 7.05
C LYS A 11 14.62 16.66 5.87
N GLU A 12 15.75 16.41 5.21
CA GLU A 12 15.87 15.39 4.16
C GLU A 12 15.81 13.96 4.73
N GLU A 13 16.43 13.69 5.90
CA GLU A 13 16.32 12.36 6.56
C GLU A 13 14.88 12.04 7.04
N GLU A 14 14.08 13.05 7.42
CA GLU A 14 12.68 12.85 7.87
C GLU A 14 11.71 12.67 6.68
N GLU A 15 12.03 13.22 5.50
CA GLU A 15 11.29 12.92 4.25
C GLU A 15 11.61 11.52 3.71
N GLU A 16 12.85 11.03 3.88
CA GLU A 16 13.26 9.70 3.40
C GLU A 16 12.52 8.57 4.14
N SER A 17 12.22 8.76 5.43
CA SER A 17 11.39 7.83 6.22
C SER A 17 9.93 7.75 5.76
N ALA A 18 9.40 8.78 5.10
CA ALA A 18 8.02 8.79 4.61
C ALA A 18 7.84 8.07 3.26
N GLN A 19 8.95 7.72 2.59
CA GLN A 19 8.93 7.05 1.28
C GLN A 19 9.07 5.53 1.35
N ARG A 20 9.41 5.00 2.53
CA ARG A 20 9.35 3.55 2.74
C ARG A 20 7.89 3.18 2.91
N PHE A 21 7.38 2.38 1.98
CA PHE A 21 6.08 1.73 2.13
C PHE A 21 6.20 0.87 3.41
N GLU A 22 5.70 1.39 4.53
CA GLU A 22 5.80 0.66 5.79
C GLU A 22 4.89 -0.57 5.72
N ILE A 23 5.50 -1.73 5.91
CA ILE A 23 4.78 -2.98 6.11
C ILE A 23 4.29 -2.97 7.56
N ASP A 24 3.22 -2.21 7.80
CA ASP A 24 2.56 -2.16 9.10
C ASP A 24 1.47 -3.24 9.18
N ALA A 25 1.90 -4.51 9.07
CA ALA A 25 1.04 -5.65 9.33
C ALA A 25 1.59 -6.42 10.54
N CYS A 26 0.79 -6.49 11.60
CA CYS A 26 1.15 -7.22 12.82
C CYS A 26 1.11 -8.73 12.56
N GLY A 27 2.09 -9.48 13.08
CA GLY A 27 2.10 -10.95 13.03
C GLY A 27 2.65 -11.55 11.73
N LEU A 28 3.48 -10.82 10.98
CA LEU A 28 4.14 -11.34 9.78
C LEU A 28 5.25 -12.34 10.12
N SER A 29 5.24 -13.48 9.43
CA SER A 29 6.21 -14.56 9.63
C SER A 29 7.53 -14.34 8.87
N ASP A 30 7.47 -13.70 7.69
CA ASP A 30 8.63 -13.48 6.83
C ASP A 30 8.62 -12.05 6.26
N VAL A 31 9.05 -11.11 7.10
CA VAL A 31 9.09 -9.69 6.76
C VAL A 31 10.04 -9.43 5.59
N ALA A 32 11.19 -10.11 5.55
CA ALA A 32 12.21 -9.90 4.51
C ALA A 32 11.70 -10.30 3.12
N HIS A 33 10.96 -11.41 3.01
CA HIS A 33 10.35 -11.79 1.74
C HIS A 33 9.29 -10.78 1.29
N ILE A 34 8.46 -10.28 2.21
CA ILE A 34 7.43 -9.30 1.90
C ILE A 34 8.05 -7.95 1.50
N GLU A 35 9.13 -7.52 2.16
CA GLU A 35 9.92 -6.34 1.76
C GLU A 35 10.46 -6.51 0.33
N SER A 36 11.00 -7.68 -0.01
CA SER A 36 11.48 -7.96 -1.37
C SER A 36 10.36 -7.90 -2.42
N LEU A 37 9.18 -8.45 -2.11
CA LEU A 37 8.02 -8.37 -3.02
C LEU A 37 7.54 -6.93 -3.21
N GLN A 38 7.57 -6.14 -2.14
CA GLN A 38 7.22 -4.74 -2.17
C GLN A 38 8.21 -3.94 -3.03
N GLU A 39 9.52 -4.15 -2.87
CA GLU A 39 10.55 -3.54 -3.70
C GLU A 39 10.36 -3.86 -5.18
N LYS A 40 10.15 -5.15 -5.52
CA LYS A 40 9.87 -5.58 -6.90
C LYS A 40 8.65 -4.87 -7.49
N SER A 41 7.59 -4.73 -6.69
CA SER A 41 6.36 -4.05 -7.11
C SER A 41 6.58 -2.55 -7.36
N GLN A 42 7.41 -1.90 -6.54
CA GLN A 42 7.78 -0.49 -6.71
C GLN A 42 8.62 -0.29 -7.98
N CYS A 43 9.63 -1.13 -8.21
CA CYS A 43 10.45 -1.07 -9.42
C CYS A 43 9.59 -1.25 -10.68
N ALA A 44 8.67 -2.22 -10.68
CA ALA A 44 7.75 -2.44 -11.79
C ALA A 44 6.84 -1.23 -12.03
N LEU A 45 6.32 -0.60 -10.97
CA LEU A 45 5.48 0.59 -11.07
C LEU A 45 6.27 1.80 -11.61
N GLU A 46 7.51 2.00 -11.16
CA GLU A 46 8.39 3.06 -11.65
C GLU A 46 8.67 2.90 -13.14
N GLU A 47 9.04 1.68 -13.57
CA GLU A 47 9.29 1.38 -14.97
C GLU A 47 8.03 1.57 -15.83
N TYR A 48 6.87 1.12 -15.36
CA TYR A 48 5.60 1.38 -16.03
C TYR A 48 5.33 2.88 -16.18
N CYS A 49 5.55 3.67 -15.13
CA CYS A 49 5.37 5.13 -15.19
C CYS A 49 6.32 5.77 -16.21
N ARG A 50 7.58 5.33 -16.23
CA ARG A 50 8.60 5.85 -17.15
C ARG A 50 8.29 5.52 -18.61
N THR A 51 7.81 4.31 -18.87
CA THR A 51 7.51 3.83 -20.23
C THR A 51 6.20 4.41 -20.78
N GLN A 52 5.15 4.46 -19.96
CA GLN A 52 3.82 4.92 -20.41
C GLN A 52 3.64 6.44 -20.31
N TYR A 53 4.35 7.11 -19.41
CA TYR A 53 4.22 8.55 -19.16
C TYR A 53 5.57 9.26 -19.14
N PRO A 54 6.37 9.22 -20.23
CA PRO A 54 7.71 9.79 -20.28
C PRO A 54 7.72 11.31 -20.04
N ASN A 55 6.62 12.00 -20.37
CA ASN A 55 6.47 13.44 -20.15
C ASN A 55 6.11 13.82 -18.69
N GLN A 56 5.95 12.84 -17.79
CA GLN A 56 5.56 13.05 -16.39
C GLN A 56 6.54 12.39 -15.41
N PRO A 57 7.80 12.87 -15.31
CA PRO A 57 8.84 12.24 -14.48
C PRO A 57 8.51 12.19 -12.98
N THR A 58 7.62 13.07 -12.50
CA THR A 58 7.20 13.12 -11.10
C THR A 58 6.01 12.20 -10.77
N ARG A 59 5.45 11.49 -11.77
CA ARG A 59 4.22 10.70 -11.61
C ARG A 59 4.37 9.59 -10.58
N PHE A 60 5.48 8.86 -10.62
CA PHE A 60 5.78 7.80 -9.65
C PHE A 60 5.72 8.35 -8.22
N GLY A 61 6.50 9.40 -7.92
CA GLY A 61 6.50 10.05 -6.61
C GLY A 61 5.12 10.57 -6.19
N LYS A 62 4.32 11.13 -7.12
CA LYS A 62 2.94 11.56 -6.82
C LYS A 62 2.04 10.38 -6.45
N LEU A 63 2.19 9.22 -7.09
CA LEU A 63 1.45 8.02 -6.72
C LEU A 63 1.87 7.52 -5.34
N LEU A 64 3.18 7.54 -5.03
CA LEU A 64 3.69 7.15 -3.71
C LEU A 64 3.11 8.02 -2.59
N LEU A 65 3.05 9.33 -2.80
CA LEU A 65 2.50 10.27 -1.82
C LEU A 65 0.99 10.10 -1.56
N ARG A 66 0.26 9.38 -2.41
CA ARG A 66 -1.17 9.08 -2.20
C ARG A 66 -1.40 7.88 -1.30
N LEU A 67 -0.40 7.01 -1.14
CA LEU A 67 -0.54 5.79 -0.34
C LEU A 67 -0.75 6.07 1.16
N PRO A 68 -0.04 7.02 1.80
CA PRO A 68 -0.34 7.40 3.18
C PRO A 68 -1.76 7.94 3.33
N SER A 69 -2.27 8.70 2.35
CA SER A 69 -3.65 9.19 2.36
C SER A 69 -4.70 8.07 2.24
N LEU A 70 -4.32 6.92 1.69
CA LEU A 70 -5.21 5.75 1.65
C LEU A 70 -5.26 5.05 3.01
N ARG A 71 -4.14 5.05 3.75
CA ARG A 71 -4.05 4.47 5.10
C ARG A 71 -4.87 5.23 6.14
N THR A 72 -5.18 6.51 5.91
CA THR A 72 -6.01 7.30 6.83
C THR A 72 -7.50 6.98 6.73
N VAL A 73 -7.92 6.21 5.73
CA VAL A 73 -9.32 5.76 5.63
C VAL A 73 -9.56 4.72 6.73
N SER A 74 -10.48 5.04 7.65
CA SER A 74 -10.83 4.14 8.76
C SER A 74 -11.46 2.85 8.26
N SER A 75 -10.94 1.71 8.74
CA SER A 75 -11.54 0.39 8.51
C SER A 75 -13.00 0.34 8.96
N GLN A 76 -13.33 0.99 10.09
CA GLN A 76 -14.70 1.05 10.61
C GLN A 76 -15.67 1.76 9.64
N VAL A 77 -15.19 2.78 8.94
CA VAL A 77 -16.02 3.48 7.94
C VAL A 77 -16.28 2.59 6.73
N ILE A 78 -15.26 1.86 6.29
CA ILE A 78 -15.38 0.88 5.20
C ILE A 78 -16.38 -0.23 5.60
N GLU A 79 -16.28 -0.75 6.82
CA GLU A 79 -17.21 -1.74 7.37
C GLU A 79 -18.65 -1.23 7.39
N GLN A 80 -18.89 -0.02 7.89
CA GLN A 80 -20.23 0.55 7.98
C GLN A 80 -20.85 0.80 6.60
N LEU A 81 -20.07 1.28 5.63
CA LEU A 81 -20.56 1.60 4.30
C LEU A 81 -20.86 0.35 3.47
N PHE A 82 -20.00 -0.66 3.54
CA PHE A 82 -20.04 -1.78 2.60
C PHE A 82 -20.41 -3.12 3.25
N PHE A 83 -20.07 -3.37 4.51
CA PHE A 83 -20.11 -4.73 5.08
C PHE A 83 -21.22 -4.95 6.11
N VAL A 84 -21.68 -3.92 6.84
CA VAL A 84 -22.74 -4.07 7.86
C VAL A 84 -24.04 -4.66 7.29
N ARG A 85 -24.44 -4.27 6.07
CA ARG A 85 -25.65 -4.81 5.43
C ARG A 85 -25.46 -6.20 4.84
N LEU A 86 -24.22 -6.58 4.50
CA LEU A 86 -23.90 -7.84 3.85
C LEU A 86 -23.60 -8.96 4.86
N VAL A 87 -22.99 -8.61 6.00
CA VAL A 87 -22.40 -9.59 6.93
C VAL A 87 -22.80 -9.38 8.40
N GLY A 88 -23.60 -8.35 8.69
CA GLY A 88 -24.11 -8.09 10.03
C GLY A 88 -23.01 -7.64 11.01
N LYS A 89 -22.83 -8.37 12.12
CA LYS A 89 -21.88 -8.04 13.21
C LYS A 89 -20.56 -8.81 13.14
N THR A 90 -20.36 -9.64 12.12
CA THR A 90 -19.14 -10.43 11.97
C THR A 90 -17.99 -9.51 11.52
N PRO A 91 -16.85 -9.48 12.23
CA PRO A 91 -15.68 -8.70 11.83
C PRO A 91 -15.19 -9.11 10.44
N ILE A 92 -14.78 -8.14 9.61
CA ILE A 92 -14.34 -8.41 8.25
C ILE A 92 -13.10 -9.31 8.21
N GLU A 93 -12.23 -9.22 9.22
CA GLU A 93 -11.01 -10.01 9.34
C GLU A 93 -11.30 -11.51 9.46
N THR A 94 -12.40 -11.87 10.15
CA THR A 94 -12.85 -13.26 10.26
C THR A 94 -13.31 -13.77 8.90
N LEU A 95 -14.03 -12.95 8.13
CA LEU A 95 -14.48 -13.33 6.79
C LEU A 95 -13.32 -13.48 5.82
N ILE A 96 -12.36 -12.56 5.84
CA ILE A 96 -11.17 -12.64 4.99
C ILE A 96 -10.40 -13.93 5.29
N ARG A 97 -10.28 -14.29 6.57
CA ARG A 97 -9.67 -15.57 6.98
C ARG A 97 -10.45 -16.76 6.43
N ASP A 98 -11.77 -16.79 6.60
CA ASP A 98 -12.60 -17.88 6.13
C ASP A 98 -12.58 -17.98 4.59
N MET A 99 -12.59 -16.85 3.88
CA MET A 99 -12.44 -16.78 2.42
C MET A 99 -11.10 -17.37 1.97
N LEU A 100 -9.99 -17.00 2.62
CA LEU A 100 -8.66 -17.54 2.34
C LEU A 100 -8.58 -19.06 2.60
N LEU A 101 -9.26 -19.55 3.64
CA LEU A 101 -9.29 -20.97 4.01
C LEU A 101 -10.27 -21.80 3.18
N SER A 102 -11.29 -21.18 2.58
CA SER A 102 -12.34 -21.85 1.80
C SER A 102 -11.83 -22.49 0.50
N GLY A 103 -10.61 -22.15 0.04
CA GLY A 103 -9.92 -22.81 -1.07
C GLY A 103 -10.53 -22.58 -2.46
N SER A 104 -11.64 -21.84 -2.57
CA SER A 104 -12.18 -21.44 -3.87
C SER A 104 -11.28 -20.40 -4.52
N SER A 105 -10.82 -20.64 -5.75
CA SER A 105 -10.13 -19.64 -6.56
C SER A 105 -11.02 -18.41 -6.68
N PHE A 106 -10.68 -17.34 -5.97
CA PHE A 106 -11.43 -16.11 -6.00
C PHE A 106 -11.23 -15.43 -7.36
N ASN A 107 -12.13 -15.71 -8.30
CA ASN A 107 -12.16 -15.07 -9.60
C ASN A 107 -12.73 -13.66 -9.43
N TRP A 108 -11.85 -12.67 -9.37
CA TRP A 108 -12.24 -11.27 -9.42
C TRP A 108 -12.93 -11.04 -10.79
N PRO A 109 -14.12 -10.41 -10.88
CA PRO A 109 -14.91 -10.33 -12.13
C PRO A 109 -14.23 -9.63 -13.31
N TYR A 110 -13.03 -9.08 -13.09
CA TYR A 110 -12.18 -8.38 -14.06
C TYR A 110 -10.96 -9.23 -14.46
N MET A 111 -10.67 -10.31 -13.73
CA MET A 111 -9.72 -11.35 -14.10
C MET A 111 -10.44 -12.38 -14.96
N SER A 112 -10.97 -11.96 -16.11
CA SER A 112 -11.40 -12.94 -17.10
C SER A 112 -10.14 -13.61 -17.66
N PRO A 113 -10.05 -14.95 -17.69
CA PRO A 113 -8.98 -15.60 -18.42
C PRO A 113 -9.17 -15.28 -19.90
N MET A 114 -8.09 -14.80 -20.53
CA MET A 114 -7.92 -14.90 -21.99
C MET A 114 -7.63 -16.35 -22.34
#